data_AF-A0A3C0JBU7-F1
#
_entry.id   AF-A0A3C0JBU7-F1
#
_cell.length_a   1.000
_cell.length_b   1.000
_cell.length_c   1.000
_cell.angle_alpha   90.00
_cell.angle_beta   90.00
_cell.angle_gamma   90.00
#
_symmetry.space_group_name_H-M   'P 1'
#
loop_
_entity.id
_entity.type
_entity.pdbx_description
1 polymer ?
#
loop_
_entity_poly.entity_id
_entity_poly.type
_entity_poly.pdbx_seq_one_letter_code
_entity_poly.pdbx_strand_id
1 'polypeptide(L)' 'RRGVVAGEWAAICRQMEARMAEGEPGTAVVEAIDAISAILAREFPRAPGEADVDELPNRPVLLG' A
#
# COMPACT_ATOMS: atom_id res chain seq x y z
N ARG A 1 3.29 -9.76 -17.55
CA ARG A 1 2.55 -8.47 -17.47
C ARG A 1 2.76 -7.96 -16.04
N ARG A 2 3.35 -6.77 -15.85
CA ARG A 2 3.47 -6.18 -14.49
C ARG A 2 2.09 -5.72 -14.02
N GLY A 3 1.73 -6.00 -12.78
CA GLY A 3 0.42 -5.63 -12.22
C GLY A 3 0.11 -6.40 -10.94
N VAL A 4 -0.78 -5.84 -10.13
CA VAL A 4 -1.20 -6.45 -8.86
C VAL A 4 -2.21 -7.57 -9.14
N VAL A 5 -2.01 -8.75 -8.53
CA VAL A 5 -2.99 -9.83 -8.60
C VAL A 5 -4.23 -9.43 -7.80
N ALA A 6 -5.41 -9.50 -8.41
CA ALA A 6 -6.66 -9.07 -7.78
C ALA A 6 -6.92 -9.73 -6.41
N GLY A 7 -6.50 -10.99 -6.24
CA GLY A 7 -6.61 -11.71 -4.97
C GLY A 7 -5.74 -11.14 -3.85
N GLU A 8 -4.51 -10.71 -4.14
CA GLU A 8 -3.62 -10.09 -3.15
C GLU A 8 -4.17 -8.74 -2.69
N TRP A 9 -4.63 -7.93 -3.66
CA TRP A 9 -5.27 -6.65 -3.36
C TRP A 9 -6.51 -6.81 -2.47
N ALA A 10 -7.40 -7.74 -2.85
CA ALA A 10 -8.61 -8.00 -2.08
C ALA A 10 -8.32 -8.54 -0.67
N ALA A 11 -7.22 -9.29 -0.49
CA ALA A 11 -6.82 -9.76 0.83
C ALA A 11 -6.37 -8.60 1.74
N ILE A 12 -5.59 -7.66 1.22
CA ILE A 12 -5.15 -6.46 1.94
C ILE A 12 -6.36 -5.63 2.37
N CYS A 13 -7.31 -5.40 1.45
CA CYS A 13 -8.55 -4.67 1.79
C CYS A 13 -9.31 -5.33 2.94
N ARG A 14 -9.53 -6.65 2.89
CA ARG A 14 -10.25 -7.38 3.96
C ARG A 14 -9.53 -7.31 5.31
N GLN A 15 -8.20 -7.40 5.33
CA GLN A 15 -7.43 -7.28 6.57
C GLN A 15 -7.56 -5.88 7.17
N MET A 16 -7.42 -4.85 6.33
CA MET A 16 -7.57 -3.46 6.75
C MET A 16 -8.98 -3.19 7.31
N GLU A 17 -10.03 -3.67 6.62
CA GLU A 17 -11.43 -3.56 7.08
C GLU A 17 -11.66 -4.24 8.44
N ALA A 18 -11.08 -5.43 8.65
CA ALA A 18 -11.18 -6.13 9.93
C ALA A 18 -10.53 -5.33 11.07
N ARG A 19 -9.32 -4.79 10.86
CA ARG A 19 -8.62 -3.95 11.86
C ARG A 19 -9.35 -2.63 12.14
N MET A 20 -9.96 -2.04 11.12
CA MET A 20 -10.81 -0.86 11.30
C MET A 20 -12.02 -1.18 12.18
N ALA A 21 -12.66 -2.35 11.96
CA ALA A 21 -13.78 -2.79 12.79
C ALA A 21 -13.38 -3.09 14.25
N GLU A 22 -12.12 -3.43 14.50
CA GLU A 22 -11.55 -3.62 15.84
C GLU A 22 -11.24 -2.30 16.57
N GLY A 23 -11.40 -1.14 15.92
CA GLY A 23 -11.14 0.17 16.51
C GLY A 23 -9.68 0.63 16.39
N GLU A 24 -8.90 0.00 15.50
CA GLU A 24 -7.46 0.25 15.32
C GLU A 24 -7.14 0.85 13.92
N PRO A 25 -7.73 2.01 13.53
CA PRO A 25 -7.61 2.53 12.16
C PRO A 25 -6.19 2.94 11.76
N GLY A 26 -5.39 3.46 12.70
CA GLY A 26 -4.00 3.83 12.42
C GLY A 26 -3.15 2.61 12.07
N THR A 27 -3.25 1.56 12.90
CA THR A 27 -2.59 0.27 12.67
C THR A 27 -3.05 -0.37 11.37
N ALA A 28 -4.37 -0.36 11.09
CA ALA A 28 -4.95 -0.89 9.87
C ALA A 28 -4.33 -0.28 8.60
N VAL A 29 -4.17 1.05 8.58
CA VAL A 29 -3.62 1.77 7.42
C VAL A 29 -2.12 1.51 7.26
N VAL A 30 -1.35 1.52 8.34
CA VAL A 30 0.10 1.26 8.27
C VAL A 30 0.38 -0.16 7.77
N GLU A 31 -0.30 -1.18 8.31
CA GLU A 31 -0.16 -2.56 7.86
C GLU A 31 -0.51 -2.72 6.37
N ALA A 32 -1.55 -2.02 5.90
CA ALA A 32 -1.93 -2.03 4.50
C ALA A 32 -0.87 -1.38 3.59
N ILE A 33 -0.29 -0.24 4.00
CA ILE A 33 0.80 0.43 3.25
C ILE A 33 2.01 -0.50 3.14
N ASP A 34 2.39 -1.19 4.21
CA ASP A 34 3.51 -2.13 4.20
C ASP A 34 3.28 -3.29 3.22
N ALA A 35 2.08 -3.88 3.25
CA ALA A 35 1.72 -4.97 2.35
C ALA A 35 1.71 -4.53 0.88
N ILE A 36 1.17 -3.33 0.60
CA ILE A 36 1.16 -2.74 -0.75
C ILE A 36 2.60 -2.46 -1.22
N SER A 37 3.43 -1.91 -0.34
CA SER A 37 4.83 -1.59 -0.65
C SER A 37 5.62 -2.84 -1.03
N ALA A 38 5.38 -3.98 -0.36
CA ALA A 38 6.00 -5.26 -0.70
C ALA A 38 5.58 -5.76 -2.11
N ILE A 39 4.31 -5.58 -2.48
CA ILE A 39 3.84 -5.90 -3.85
C ILE A 39 4.52 -4.98 -4.87
N LEU A 40 4.54 -3.66 -4.60
CA LEU A 40 5.12 -2.68 -5.52
C LEU A 40 6.61 -2.94 -5.73
N ALA A 41 7.37 -3.23 -4.69
CA ALA A 41 8.80 -3.54 -4.80
C ALA A 41 9.06 -4.77 -5.68
N ARG A 42 8.17 -5.77 -5.64
CA ARG A 42 8.27 -6.99 -6.45
C ARG A 42 7.86 -6.78 -7.90
N GLU A 43 6.73 -6.11 -8.14
CA GLU A 43 6.16 -5.95 -9.48
C GLU A 43 6.78 -4.79 -10.26
N PHE A 44 7.30 -3.78 -9.55
CA PHE A 44 7.92 -2.57 -10.08
C PHE A 44 9.33 -2.38 -9.50
N PRO A 45 10.26 -3.33 -9.73
CA PRO A 45 11.63 -3.16 -9.30
C PRO A 45 12.28 -2.01 -10.09
N ARG A 46 13.03 -1.16 -9.39
CA ARG A 46 13.84 -0.11 -10.00
C ARG A 46 14.91 -0.70 -10.90
N ALA A 47 15.06 -0.14 -12.10
CA ALA A 47 16.16 -0.49 -12.98
C ALA A 47 17.46 0.21 -12.52
N PRO A 48 18.64 -0.36 -12.84
CA PRO A 48 19.90 0.32 -12.57
C PRO A 48 19.94 1.72 -13.21
N GLY A 49 20.23 2.74 -12.39
CA GLY A 49 20.31 4.13 -12.84
C GLY A 49 18.99 4.91 -12.82
N GLU A 50 17.87 4.29 -12.47
CA GLU A 50 16.61 5.02 -12.24
C GLU A 50 16.68 5.82 -10.92
N ALA A 51 16.23 7.08 -10.99
CA ALA A 51 16.13 7.94 -9.83
C ALA A 51 14.95 7.52 -8.94
N ASP A 52 15.19 7.51 -7.63
CA ASP A 52 14.14 7.31 -6.61
C ASP A 52 13.63 8.68 -6.19
N VAL A 53 12.63 9.18 -6.91
CA VAL A 53 12.06 10.50 -6.68
C VAL A 53 10.81 10.37 -5.81
N ASP A 54 10.75 11.15 -4.74
CA ASP A 54 9.55 11.27 -3.91
C ASP A 54 8.51 12.16 -4.62
N GLU A 55 7.79 11.56 -5.58
CA GLU A 55 6.87 12.27 -6.48
C GLU A 55 5.57 12.72 -5.80
N LEU A 56 5.18 12.07 -4.70
CA LEU A 56 3.91 12.30 -4.00
C LEU A 56 4.13 12.58 -2.51
N PRO A 57 3.43 13.56 -1.91
CA PRO A 57 3.57 13.84 -0.49
C PRO A 57 3.02 12.71 0.38
N ASN A 58 3.75 12.36 1.44
CA ASN A 58 3.35 11.34 2.41
C ASN A 58 2.27 11.80 3.41
N ARG A 59 1.79 13.04 3.32
CA ARG A 59 0.80 13.58 4.26
C ARG A 59 -0.60 13.07 3.90
N PRO A 60 -1.36 12.50 4.86
CA PRO A 60 -2.75 12.14 4.63
C PRO A 60 -3.57 13.33 4.15
N VAL A 61 -4.41 13.09 3.13
CA VAL A 61 -5.35 14.10 2.62
C VAL A 61 -6.62 14.05 3.46
N LEU A 62 -6.99 15.19 4.04
CA LEU A 62 -8.26 15.35 4.75
C LEU A 62 -9.32 15.87 3.77
N LEU A 63 -10.42 15.13 3.64
CA LEU A 63 -11.58 15.52 2.84
C LEU A 63 -12.61 16.16 3.79
N GLY A 64 -13.00 17.40 3.50
CA GLY A 64 -14.01 18.15 4.24
C GLY A 64 -15.40 18.07 3.63
#